data_AF-A0A0W0Z6B0-F1
#
_entry.id   AF-A0A0W0Z6B0-F1
#
_cell.length_a   1.000
_cell.length_b   1.000
_cell.length_c   1.000
_cell.angle_alpha   90.00
_cell.angle_beta   90.00
_cell.angle_gamma   90.00
#
_symmetry.space_group_name_H-M   'P 1'
#
loop_
_entity.id
_entity.type
_entity.pdbx_description
1 polymer ?
#
loop_
_entity_poly.entity_id
_entity_poly.type
_entity_poly.pdbx_seq_one_letter_code
_entity_poly.pdbx_strand_id
1 'polypeptide(L)'
;MRKWMLVVVGTLFMVDAQAGELFCGYKDYFHLSDKTHPGIYVVGGYSDSDVILQIVGPRSFVIRDTPQCQTGYAHVTAAYDAMHWCVLNIKDGPYMNHPTVSASCSGMRYRGISYDGFGSYSYTVKLD
;
A
#
# COMPACT_ATOMS: atom_id res chain seq x y z
N MET A 1 -11.77 53.00 -41.37
CA MET A 1 -12.82 52.68 -40.37
C MET A 1 -12.94 51.17 -40.30
N ARG A 2 -12.09 50.46 -39.53
CA ARG A 2 -12.30 49.97 -38.15
C ARG A 2 -13.66 49.25 -37.93
N LYS A 3 -13.59 47.93 -37.74
CA LYS A 3 -14.46 46.98 -37.00
C LYS A 3 -14.22 45.58 -37.61
N TRP A 4 -13.15 44.85 -37.28
CA TRP A 4 -12.99 43.99 -36.09
C TRP A 4 -14.31 43.33 -35.65
N MET A 5 -14.56 42.11 -36.12
CA MET A 5 -15.17 41.05 -35.30
C MET A 5 -14.56 39.71 -35.70
N LEU A 6 -13.51 39.36 -34.97
CA LEU A 6 -13.05 37.99 -34.78
C LEU A 6 -14.22 37.17 -34.20
N VAL A 7 -14.70 36.18 -34.95
CA VAL A 7 -15.46 35.08 -34.36
C VAL A 7 -14.47 33.93 -34.19
N VAL A 8 -13.72 33.98 -33.09
CA VAL A 8 -13.04 32.80 -32.55
C VAL A 8 -14.16 31.98 -31.89
N VAL A 9 -14.80 31.11 -32.66
CA VAL A 9 -15.55 30.00 -32.07
C VAL A 9 -14.48 29.10 -31.46
N GLY A 10 -14.21 29.34 -30.19
CA GLY A 10 -13.45 28.42 -29.36
C GLY A 10 -14.20 27.11 -29.36
N THR A 11 -13.77 26.19 -30.23
CA THR A 11 -13.84 24.77 -29.92
C THR A 11 -13.04 24.58 -28.65
N LEU A 12 -13.72 24.77 -27.52
CA LEU A 12 -13.38 24.17 -26.25
C LEU A 12 -13.11 22.71 -26.59
N PHE A 13 -11.83 22.35 -26.60
CA PHE A 13 -11.43 20.98 -26.39
C PHE A 13 -12.06 20.63 -25.05
N MET A 14 -13.24 20.00 -25.09
CA MET A 14 -13.68 19.11 -24.05
C MET A 14 -12.68 17.95 -24.08
N VAL A 15 -11.50 18.21 -23.53
CA VAL A 15 -10.76 17.16 -22.86
C VAL A 15 -11.74 16.76 -21.77
N ASP A 16 -12.43 15.64 -22.00
CA ASP A 16 -12.88 14.80 -20.91
C ASP A 16 -11.63 14.51 -20.07
N ALA A 17 -11.29 15.45 -19.19
CA ALA A 17 -10.57 15.16 -17.99
C ALA A 17 -11.55 14.33 -17.16
N GLN A 18 -11.77 13.09 -17.58
CA GLN A 18 -11.93 12.04 -16.61
C GLN A 18 -10.75 12.24 -15.68
N ALA A 19 -11.03 12.69 -14.46
CA ALA A 19 -10.06 12.74 -13.39
C ALA A 19 -9.66 11.28 -13.10
N GLY A 20 -8.88 10.70 -14.02
CA GLY A 20 -8.44 9.33 -13.99
C GLY A 20 -7.25 9.25 -13.06
N GLU A 21 -7.45 8.61 -11.92
CA GLU A 21 -6.57 7.61 -11.29
C GLU A 21 -5.06 7.90 -11.19
N LEU A 22 -4.59 9.13 -11.34
CA LEU A 22 -3.14 9.39 -11.38
C LEU A 22 -2.46 9.25 -10.01
N PHE A 23 -3.24 9.16 -8.92
CA PHE A 23 -2.72 9.07 -7.55
C PHE A 23 -3.45 8.04 -6.66
N CYS A 24 -4.35 7.21 -7.19
CA CYS A 24 -5.09 6.25 -6.38
C CYS A 24 -5.18 4.88 -7.05
N GLY A 25 -5.25 3.83 -6.23
CA GLY A 25 -5.29 2.45 -6.71
C GLY A 25 -3.89 1.82 -6.80
N TYR A 26 -2.91 2.36 -6.08
CA TYR A 26 -1.59 1.74 -5.99
C TYR A 26 -1.69 0.40 -5.26
N LYS A 27 -0.74 -0.48 -5.60
CA LYS A 27 -0.60 -1.79 -4.99
C LYS A 27 0.77 -1.86 -4.35
N ASP A 28 0.78 -1.97 -3.04
CA ASP A 28 1.98 -2.22 -2.28
C ASP A 28 2.12 -3.72 -2.00
N TYR A 29 3.24 -4.29 -2.42
CA TYR A 29 3.57 -5.69 -2.26
C TYR A 29 4.48 -5.85 -1.04
N PHE A 30 4.13 -6.76 -0.15
CA PHE A 30 4.91 -7.04 1.04
C PHE A 30 5.34 -8.49 1.06
N HIS A 31 6.56 -8.74 1.49
CA HIS A 31 7.04 -10.07 1.81
C HIS A 31 7.81 -10.10 3.12
N LEU A 32 7.69 -11.19 3.87
CA LEU A 32 8.42 -11.40 5.12
C LEU A 32 9.81 -11.95 4.82
N SER A 33 10.86 -11.29 5.29
CA SER A 33 12.25 -11.74 5.12
C SER A 33 12.50 -13.08 5.81
N ASP A 34 13.07 -14.03 5.09
CA ASP A 34 13.41 -15.39 5.55
C ASP A 34 14.78 -15.47 6.24
N LYS A 35 15.56 -14.39 6.21
CA LYS A 35 16.95 -14.38 6.69
C LYS A 35 17.10 -14.72 8.17
N THR A 36 16.15 -14.29 9.00
CA THR A 36 16.25 -14.47 10.45
C THR A 36 15.59 -15.76 10.91
N HIS A 37 14.40 -16.07 10.38
CA HIS A 37 13.70 -17.31 10.71
C HIS A 37 12.79 -17.77 9.54
N PRO A 38 13.06 -18.95 8.94
CA PRO A 38 12.30 -19.42 7.77
C PRO A 38 10.85 -19.83 8.09
N GLY A 39 10.54 -20.09 9.37
CA GLY A 39 9.24 -20.55 9.85
C GLY A 39 8.23 -19.46 10.17
N ILE A 40 8.56 -18.17 9.99
CA ILE A 40 7.59 -17.07 10.18
C ILE A 40 6.62 -17.04 8.99
N TYR A 41 5.32 -17.09 9.26
CA TYR A 41 4.27 -17.03 8.25
C TYR A 41 3.23 -15.97 8.58
N VAL A 42 2.52 -15.49 7.56
CA VAL A 42 1.29 -14.72 7.72
C VAL A 42 0.20 -15.67 8.19
N VAL A 43 -0.31 -15.46 9.40
CA VAL A 43 -1.33 -16.31 10.03
C VAL A 43 -2.70 -15.62 10.11
N GLY A 44 -2.75 -14.32 9.83
CA GLY A 44 -4.00 -13.56 9.85
C GLY A 44 -3.83 -12.17 9.25
N GLY A 45 -4.95 -11.58 8.86
CA GLY A 45 -4.99 -10.27 8.25
C GLY A 45 -6.36 -9.62 8.41
N TYR A 46 -6.38 -8.31 8.60
CA TYR A 46 -7.56 -7.47 8.58
C TYR A 46 -7.20 -6.14 7.92
N SER A 47 -8.15 -5.52 7.21
CA SER A 47 -8.04 -4.12 6.82
C SER A 47 -9.37 -3.41 7.05
N ASP A 48 -9.30 -2.09 7.20
CA ASP A 48 -10.50 -1.26 7.16
C ASP A 48 -11.10 -1.15 5.75
N SER A 49 -12.12 -0.33 5.59
CA SER A 49 -12.81 -0.14 4.30
C SER A 49 -12.05 0.72 3.31
N ASP A 50 -10.95 1.37 3.73
CA ASP A 50 -10.24 2.37 2.93
C ASP A 50 -9.05 1.75 2.18
N VAL A 51 -8.56 0.59 2.63
CA VAL A 51 -7.59 -0.25 1.92
C VAL A 51 -8.02 -1.71 1.85
N ILE A 52 -7.58 -2.41 0.80
CA ILE A 52 -7.87 -3.83 0.58
C ILE A 52 -6.63 -4.64 0.87
N LEU A 53 -6.65 -5.43 1.94
CA LEU A 53 -5.62 -6.42 2.23
C LEU A 53 -5.91 -7.74 1.51
N GLN A 54 -4.92 -8.24 0.75
CA GLN A 54 -4.96 -9.54 0.11
C GLN A 54 -3.73 -10.37 0.51
N ILE A 55 -3.93 -11.46 1.23
CA ILE A 55 -2.87 -12.44 1.51
C ILE A 55 -2.64 -13.25 0.24
N VAL A 56 -1.44 -13.17 -0.35
CA VAL A 56 -1.11 -13.83 -1.63
C VAL A 56 -0.27 -15.10 -1.45
N GLY A 57 0.35 -15.27 -0.29
CA GLY A 57 1.13 -16.45 0.03
C GLY A 57 1.46 -16.54 1.52
N PRO A 58 2.14 -17.62 1.96
CA PRO A 58 2.42 -17.86 3.36
C PRO A 58 3.34 -16.80 3.98
N ARG A 59 4.06 -16.03 3.15
CA ARG A 59 4.99 -14.97 3.59
C ARG A 59 4.78 -13.66 2.82
N SER A 60 3.66 -13.52 2.11
CA SER A 60 3.46 -12.40 1.19
C SER A 60 2.01 -11.95 1.21
N PHE A 61 1.82 -10.64 1.16
CA PHE A 61 0.51 -10.01 1.09
C PHE A 61 0.62 -8.72 0.28
N VAL A 62 -0.53 -8.24 -0.17
CA VAL A 62 -0.65 -7.03 -0.98
C VAL A 62 -1.67 -6.12 -0.30
N ILE A 63 -1.37 -4.84 -0.24
CA ILE A 63 -2.33 -3.81 0.14
C ILE A 63 -2.66 -3.03 -1.13
N ARG A 64 -3.94 -2.73 -1.33
CA ARG A 64 -4.41 -1.93 -2.45
C ARG A 64 -5.23 -0.78 -1.92
N ASP A 65 -4.99 0.41 -2.45
CA ASP A 65 -5.87 1.54 -2.21
C ASP A 65 -7.26 1.26 -2.78
N THR A 66 -8.28 1.75 -2.09
CA THR A 66 -9.64 1.76 -2.62
C THR A 66 -9.87 2.95 -3.56
N PRO A 67 -10.87 2.88 -4.45
CA PRO A 67 -11.25 4.01 -5.31
C PRO A 67 -11.64 5.28 -4.55
N GLN A 68 -11.93 5.16 -3.25
CA GLN A 68 -12.30 6.26 -2.36
C GLN A 68 -11.14 7.21 -2.08
N CYS A 69 -9.89 6.83 -2.40
CA CYS A 69 -8.71 7.65 -2.21
C CYS A 69 -8.54 8.17 -0.75
N GLN A 70 -8.73 7.29 0.24
CA GLN A 70 -8.54 7.63 1.64
C GLN A 70 -7.36 6.87 2.24
N THR A 71 -6.80 7.42 3.31
CA THR A 71 -5.79 6.73 4.10
C THR A 71 -6.47 5.66 4.93
N GLY A 72 -6.04 4.41 4.77
CA GLY A 72 -6.53 3.27 5.52
C GLY A 72 -5.45 2.54 6.29
N TYR A 73 -5.89 1.51 6.98
CA TYR A 73 -5.11 0.70 7.89
C TYR A 73 -5.32 -0.78 7.59
N ALA A 74 -4.20 -1.51 7.54
CA ALA A 74 -4.17 -2.96 7.53
C ALA A 74 -3.41 -3.49 8.74
N HIS A 75 -3.92 -4.56 9.31
CA HIS A 75 -3.30 -5.31 10.40
C HIS A 75 -2.95 -6.70 9.87
N VAL A 76 -1.66 -7.04 9.87
CA VAL A 76 -1.18 -8.36 9.41
C VAL A 76 -0.48 -9.06 10.56
N THR A 77 -0.97 -10.23 10.95
CA THR A 77 -0.34 -11.04 11.98
C THR A 77 0.63 -12.02 11.34
N ALA A 78 1.90 -11.93 11.73
CA ALA A 78 2.95 -12.87 11.37
C ALA A 78 3.39 -13.66 12.61
N ALA A 79 3.51 -14.98 12.50
CA ALA A 79 3.87 -15.85 13.62
C ALA A 79 4.54 -17.15 13.15
N TYR A 80 5.25 -17.83 14.06
CA TYR A 80 5.64 -19.23 13.88
C TYR A 80 5.08 -20.17 14.95
N ASP A 81 4.67 -19.63 16.11
CA ASP A 81 3.89 -20.34 17.13
C ASP A 81 3.03 -19.35 17.94
N ALA A 82 2.35 -19.83 19.00
CA ALA A 82 1.45 -19.02 19.82
C ALA A 82 2.16 -17.98 20.72
N MET A 83 3.44 -18.17 21.01
CA MET A 83 4.23 -17.28 21.88
C MET A 83 5.06 -16.26 21.08
N HIS A 84 5.30 -16.57 19.81
CA HIS A 84 6.16 -15.82 18.91
C HIS A 84 5.36 -15.28 17.72
N TRP A 85 4.97 -14.02 17.84
CA TRP A 85 4.16 -13.32 16.85
C TRP A 85 4.46 -11.82 16.81
N CYS A 86 4.16 -11.20 15.67
CA CYS A 86 4.10 -9.75 15.49
C CYS A 86 2.81 -9.39 14.73
N VAL A 87 2.06 -8.43 15.24
CA VAL A 87 0.99 -7.75 14.51
C VAL A 87 1.59 -6.50 13.86
N LEU A 88 1.68 -6.50 12.54
CA LEU A 88 2.08 -5.38 11.72
C LEU A 88 0.89 -4.44 11.54
N ASN A 89 1.02 -3.19 11.99
CA ASN A 89 0.06 -2.13 11.73
C ASN A 89 0.61 -1.30 10.56
N ILE A 90 -0.09 -1.37 9.44
CA ILE A 90 0.32 -0.79 8.17
C ILE A 90 -0.66 0.32 7.84
N LYS A 91 -0.14 1.53 7.68
CA LYS A 91 -0.90 2.70 7.24
C LYS A 91 -0.53 3.00 5.81
N ASP A 92 -1.52 3.08 4.95
CA ASP A 92 -1.33 3.30 3.51
C ASP A 92 -2.42 4.22 2.94
N GLY A 93 -2.19 4.79 1.76
CA GLY A 93 -3.17 5.60 1.06
C GLY A 93 -2.58 6.47 -0.05
N PRO A 94 -3.42 7.13 -0.86
CA PRO A 94 -3.04 7.76 -2.13
C PRO A 94 -2.09 8.95 -2.03
N TYR A 95 -2.01 9.60 -0.86
CA TYR A 95 -1.11 10.72 -0.61
C TYR A 95 0.20 10.28 0.07
N MET A 96 0.40 8.97 0.25
CA MET A 96 1.60 8.39 0.83
C MET A 96 2.44 7.79 -0.29
N ASN A 97 3.67 8.27 -0.45
CA ASN A 97 4.60 7.68 -1.43
C ASN A 97 5.02 6.26 -1.03
N HIS A 98 5.04 5.99 0.28
CA HIS A 98 5.37 4.70 0.86
C HIS A 98 4.49 4.46 2.11
N PRO A 99 4.10 3.21 2.35
CA PRO A 99 3.32 2.81 3.51
C PRO A 99 4.18 2.95 4.76
N THR A 100 3.53 3.26 5.87
CA THR A 100 4.18 3.31 7.19
C THR A 100 3.85 2.05 7.97
N VAL A 101 4.87 1.34 8.44
CA VAL A 101 4.71 0.08 9.16
C VAL A 101 5.25 0.19 10.58
N SER A 102 4.38 -0.07 11.55
CA SER A 102 4.73 -0.31 12.95
C SER A 102 4.34 -1.72 13.36
N ALA A 103 4.83 -2.22 14.48
CA ALA A 103 4.49 -3.57 14.92
C ALA A 103 4.41 -3.69 16.45
N SER A 104 3.50 -4.54 16.89
CA SER A 104 3.42 -5.01 18.27
C SER A 104 3.78 -6.49 18.28
N CYS A 105 4.79 -6.88 19.06
CA CYS A 105 5.34 -8.24 19.04
C CYS A 105 5.39 -8.89 20.42
N SER A 106 5.30 -10.21 20.43
CA SER A 106 5.58 -11.10 21.56
C SER A 106 6.57 -12.16 21.09
N GLY A 107 7.64 -12.39 21.84
CA GLY A 107 8.66 -13.40 21.52
C GLY A 107 9.51 -13.11 20.26
N MET A 108 9.00 -12.32 19.33
CA MET A 108 9.67 -11.85 18.11
C MET A 108 9.97 -10.35 18.18
N ARG A 109 10.75 -9.85 17.22
CA ARG A 109 11.07 -8.43 17.07
C ARG A 109 10.88 -7.97 15.64
N TYR A 110 10.18 -6.87 15.49
CA TYR A 110 10.15 -6.12 14.24
C TYR A 110 11.43 -5.30 14.08
N ARG A 111 12.12 -5.50 12.96
CA ARG A 111 13.40 -4.85 12.63
C ARG A 111 13.26 -3.75 11.59
N GLY A 112 12.04 -3.49 11.11
CA GLY A 112 11.75 -2.47 10.11
C GLY A 112 11.32 -3.06 8.76
N ILE A 113 11.07 -2.16 7.82
CA ILE A 113 10.86 -2.48 6.40
C ILE A 113 12.02 -1.96 5.56
N SER A 114 12.25 -2.60 4.41
CA SER A 114 13.06 -2.01 3.34
C SER A 114 12.27 -1.98 2.04
N TYR A 115 12.46 -0.92 1.27
CA TYR A 115 11.93 -0.80 -0.08
C TYR A 115 12.86 -1.52 -1.06
N ASP A 116 12.29 -2.39 -1.90
CA ASP A 116 13.07 -3.36 -2.69
C ASP A 116 13.54 -2.80 -4.05
N GLY A 117 13.10 -1.60 -4.45
CA GLY A 117 13.60 -0.92 -5.64
C GLY A 117 12.66 0.15 -6.19
N PHE A 118 13.23 1.14 -6.89
CA PHE A 118 12.49 2.30 -7.42
C PHE A 118 11.34 1.90 -8.36
N GLY A 119 10.13 2.39 -8.06
CA GLY A 119 8.91 2.12 -8.84
C GLY A 119 8.30 0.73 -8.64
N SER A 120 8.87 -0.12 -7.79
CA SER A 120 8.39 -1.50 -7.59
C SER A 120 7.21 -1.62 -6.61
N TYR A 121 7.04 -0.63 -5.74
CA TYR A 121 6.09 -0.66 -4.61
C TYR A 121 6.19 -1.97 -3.80
N SER A 122 7.39 -2.55 -3.75
CA SER A 122 7.68 -3.81 -3.07
C SER A 122 8.49 -3.56 -1.80
N TYR A 123 8.10 -4.20 -0.70
CA TYR A 123 8.70 -4.03 0.61
C TYR A 123 9.03 -5.38 1.24
N THR A 124 10.26 -5.47 1.77
CA THR A 124 10.67 -6.54 2.67
C THR A 124 10.37 -6.15 4.11
N VAL A 125 9.53 -6.91 4.81
CA VAL A 125 9.34 -6.81 6.27
C VAL A 125 10.37 -7.69 6.97
N LYS A 126 11.14 -7.10 7.89
CA LYS A 126 12.18 -7.81 8.64
C LYS A 126 11.70 -8.12 10.05
N LEU A 127 11.65 -9.42 10.37
CA LEU A 127 11.25 -9.97 11.66
C LEU A 127 12.41 -10.86 12.19
N ASP A 128 12.58 -10.90 13.50
CA ASP A 128 13.57 -11.70 14.24
C ASP A 128 12.86 -12.53 15.31
#